data_AF-A0A6B3GVV2-F1
#
_entry.id   AF-A0A6B3GVV2-F1
#
_cell.length_a   1.000
_cell.length_b   1.000
_cell.length_c   1.000
_cell.angle_alpha   90.00
_cell.angle_beta   90.00
_cell.angle_gamma   90.00
#
_symmetry.space_group_name_H-M   'P 1'
#
loop_
_entity.id
_entity.type
_entity.pdbx_description
1 polymer ?
#
loop_
_entity_poly.entity_id
_entity_poly.type
_entity_poly.pdbx_seq_one_letter_code
_entity_poly.pdbx_strand_id
1 'polypeptide(L)' 'MRYDSPLAAVGNTPLVRLPRLSPSEDVRIWAKLEDRNP' A
#
# COMPACT_ATOMS: atom_id res chain seq x y z
N MET A 1 12.16 -14.10 -0.19
CA MET A 1 11.12 -15.01 0.33
C MET A 1 10.41 -15.60 -0.88
N ARG A 2 10.16 -16.91 -0.91
CA ARG A 2 9.40 -17.58 -1.98
C ARG A 2 8.06 -18.03 -1.38
N TYR A 3 6.96 -17.77 -2.06
CA TYR A 3 5.63 -18.24 -1.65
C TYR A 3 5.32 -19.59 -2.29
N ASP A 4 4.58 -20.43 -1.58
CA ASP A 4 4.16 -21.76 -2.03
C ASP A 4 2.94 -21.71 -2.98
N SER A 5 2.20 -20.60 -2.98
CA SER A 5 1.09 -20.35 -3.91
C SER A 5 0.90 -18.85 -4.17
N PRO A 6 0.26 -18.46 -5.30
CA PRO A 6 -0.10 -17.05 -5.55
C PRO A 6 -1.07 -16.49 -4.49
N LEU A 7 -1.99 -17.32 -3.98
CA LEU A 7 -2.93 -16.91 -2.93
C LEU A 7 -2.21 -16.47 -1.64
N ALA A 8 -1.04 -17.03 -1.36
CA ALA A 8 -0.25 -16.64 -0.19
C ALA A 8 0.33 -15.20 -0.29
N ALA A 9 0.29 -14.59 -1.48
CA ALA A 9 0.69 -13.20 -1.70
C ALA A 9 -0.49 -12.21 -1.68
N VAL A 10 -1.73 -12.67 -1.44
CA VAL A 10 -2.88 -11.79 -1.24
C VAL A 10 -2.73 -11.02 0.08
N GLY A 11 -3.07 -9.74 0.08
CA GLY A 11 -2.91 -8.84 1.20
C GLY A 11 -1.47 -8.35 1.34
N ASN A 12 -1.12 -7.81 2.52
CA ASN A 12 0.17 -7.16 2.78
C ASN A 12 0.59 -6.14 1.71
N THR A 13 -0.39 -5.55 1.03
CA THR A 13 -0.11 -4.57 -0.01
C THR A 13 0.52 -3.32 0.61
N PRO A 14 1.39 -2.61 -0.13
CA PRO A 14 2.10 -1.46 0.43
C PRO A 14 1.15 -0.36 0.90
N LEU A 15 1.48 0.22 2.06
CA LEU A 15 0.91 1.48 2.53
C LEU A 15 1.91 2.59 2.19
N VAL A 16 1.49 3.55 1.35
CA VAL A 16 2.39 4.58 0.79
C VAL A 16 1.90 5.97 1.18
N ARG A 17 2.81 6.82 1.66
CA ARG A 17 2.52 8.22 1.98
C ARG A 17 2.41 9.05 0.71
N LEU A 18 1.41 9.94 0.63
CA LEU A 18 1.18 10.84 -0.51
C LEU A 18 1.43 12.31 -0.11
N PRO A 19 2.71 12.74 0.01
CA PRO A 19 3.05 14.06 0.53
C PRO A 19 2.57 15.22 -0.37
N ARG A 20 2.51 15.01 -1.69
CA ARG A 20 2.04 16.03 -2.65
C ARG A 20 0.52 16.24 -2.62
N LEU A 21 -0.23 15.36 -1.97
CA LEU A 21 -1.68 15.48 -1.80
C LEU A 21 -2.06 15.95 -0.39
N SER A 22 -1.08 16.06 0.50
CA SER A 22 -1.33 16.51 1.87
C SER A 22 -1.69 18.01 1.84
N PRO A 23 -2.87 18.41 2.35
CA PRO A 23 -3.36 19.80 2.23
C PRO A 23 -2.65 20.79 3.18
N SER A 24 -1.97 20.29 4.20
CA SER A 24 -1.16 21.06 5.16
C SER A 24 -0.09 20.16 5.78
N GLU A 25 0.83 20.73 6.56
CA GLU A 25 1.92 19.98 7.20
C GLU A 25 1.43 18.99 8.27
N ASP A 26 0.31 19.30 8.92
CA ASP A 26 -0.29 18.49 10.00
C ASP A 26 -1.16 17.35 9.49
N VAL A 27 -1.62 17.41 8.23
CA VAL A 27 -2.47 16.36 7.63
C VAL A 27 -1.61 15.41 6.81
N ARG A 28 -1.67 14.10 7.12
CA ARG A 28 -0.97 13.06 6.35
C ARG A 28 -1.96 12.18 5.61
N ILE A 29 -1.80 12.10 4.28
CA ILE A 29 -2.56 11.17 3.44
C ILE A 29 -1.72 9.94 3.11
N TRP A 30 -2.37 8.78 3.16
CA TRP A 30 -1.81 7.49 2.81
C TRP A 30 -2.71 6.77 1.82
N ALA A 31 -2.12 5.99 0.91
CA ALA A 31 -2.85 5.08 0.06
C ALA A 31 -2.42 3.63 0.35
N LYS A 32 -3.42 2.76 0.45
CA LYS A 32 -3.24 1.31 0.48
C LYS A 32 -3.37 0.79 -0.94
N LEU A 33 -2.28 0.24 -1.49
CA LEU A 33 -2.19 -0.13 -2.91
C LEU A 33 -2.74 -1.55 -3.16
N GLU A 34 -4.03 -1.74 -2.92
CA GLU A 34 -4.71 -3.04 -3.07
C GLU A 34 -4.80 -3.53 -4.53
N ASP A 35 -4.52 -2.66 -5.51
CA ASP A 35 -4.34 -3.02 -6.92
C ASP A 35 -3.14 -3.95 -7.17
N ARG A 36 -2.25 -4.08 -6.17
CA ARG A 36 -1.08 -4.97 -6.21
C ARG A 36 -1.37 -6.39 -5.72
N ASN A 37 -2.62 -6.72 -5.40
CA ASN A 37 -2.97 -8.12 -5.15
C ASN A 37 -2.76 -8.97 -6.42
N PRO A 38 -2.28 -10.21 -6.29
CA PRO A 38 -2.18 -11.17 -7.40
C PRO A 38 -3.54 -11.52 -8.01
#